data_AF-A0A7S4HGA2-F1
#
_entry.id   AF-A0A7S4HGA2-F1
#
_cell.length_a   1.000
_cell.length_b   1.000
_cell.length_c   1.000
_cell.angle_alpha   90.00
_cell.angle_beta   90.00
_cell.angle_gamma   90.00
#
_symmetry.space_group_name_H-M   'P 1'
#
loop_
_entity.id
_entity.type
_entity.pdbx_description
1 polymer ?
#
loop_
_entity_poly.entity_id
_entity_poly.type
_entity_poly.pdbx_seq_one_letter_code
_entity_poly.pdbx_strand_id
1 'polypeptide(L)'
;VWLTSSGYTQPTSYSIAEAKAPQAQELLKSLPAFYDAAGLQTEQLFATSKDGTKVPYFLVCRADMPRDGSTPTLLYGYGGFEISLTPGYIATQGIGWLEKGYAYVQANIRGGGEFGPK
;
A
#
# COMPACT_ATOMS: atom_id res chain seq x y z
N VAL A 1 9.99 11.19 -19.96
CA VAL A 1 9.13 10.02 -19.67
C VAL A 1 7.95 10.44 -18.83
N TRP A 2 6.79 9.83 -19.05
CA TRP A 2 5.57 10.08 -18.29
C TRP A 2 5.44 9.01 -17.20
N LEU A 3 4.97 9.39 -16.01
CA LEU A 3 4.83 8.50 -14.87
C LEU A 3 3.45 8.64 -14.25
N THR A 4 2.85 7.51 -13.88
CA THR A 4 1.68 7.43 -12.99
C THR A 4 2.13 6.81 -11.68
N SER A 5 1.91 7.49 -10.56
CA SER A 5 2.29 7.02 -9.23
C SER A 5 1.12 7.12 -8.26
N SER A 6 1.10 6.23 -7.27
CA SER A 6 0.14 6.25 -6.17
C SER A 6 0.72 5.46 -5.00
N GLY A 7 0.17 5.68 -3.81
CA GLY A 7 0.40 4.85 -2.64
C GLY A 7 -0.90 4.70 -1.88
N TYR A 8 -0.93 3.87 -0.83
CA TYR A 8 -2.17 3.67 -0.08
C TYR A 8 -2.82 4.98 0.34
N THR A 9 -2.03 5.93 0.84
CA THR A 9 -2.45 7.26 1.32
C THR A 9 -2.22 8.40 0.33
N GLN A 10 -1.71 8.12 -0.88
CA GLN A 10 -1.40 9.15 -1.88
C GLN A 10 -2.27 8.95 -3.13
N PRO A 11 -3.13 9.92 -3.47
CA PRO A 11 -3.95 9.86 -4.68
C PRO A 11 -3.11 9.70 -5.95
N THR A 12 -3.67 9.02 -6.94
CA THR A 12 -3.02 8.79 -8.22
C THR A 12 -2.59 10.11 -8.86
N SER A 13 -1.29 10.22 -9.13
CA SER A 13 -0.62 11.41 -9.60
C SER A 13 0.08 11.14 -10.93
N TYR A 14 -0.03 12.09 -11.85
CA TYR A 14 0.55 12.06 -13.18
C TYR A 14 1.66 13.11 -13.30
N SER A 15 2.85 12.65 -13.66
CA SER A 15 4.07 13.44 -13.66
C SER A 15 4.88 13.22 -14.94
N ILE A 16 5.78 14.15 -15.24
CA ILE A 16 6.80 14.01 -16.28
C ILE A 16 8.19 14.13 -15.67
N ALA A 17 9.16 13.39 -16.22
CA ALA A 17 10.56 13.50 -15.82
C ALA A 17 11.49 13.30 -17.02
N GLU A 18 12.68 13.89 -16.96
CA GLU A 18 13.75 13.58 -17.91
C GLU A 18 14.24 12.15 -17.71
N ALA A 19 14.44 11.40 -18.80
CA ALA A 19 14.85 9.99 -18.70
C ALA A 19 16.19 9.80 -17.97
N LYS A 20 17.10 10.78 -18.10
CA LYS A 20 18.40 10.83 -17.40
C LYS A 20 18.29 11.21 -15.92
N ALA A 21 17.14 11.72 -15.47
CA ALA A 21 16.90 12.19 -14.11
C ALA A 21 15.48 11.84 -13.65
N PRO A 22 15.12 10.54 -13.56
CA PRO A 22 13.74 10.10 -13.30
C PRO A 22 13.22 10.46 -11.90
N GLN A 23 14.09 10.89 -10.98
CA GLN A 23 13.71 11.39 -9.65
C GLN A 23 13.32 12.88 -9.65
N ALA A 24 13.77 13.66 -10.64
CA ALA A 24 13.39 15.06 -10.80
C ALA A 24 12.07 15.15 -11.58
N GLN A 25 10.99 14.74 -10.93
CA GLN A 25 9.66 14.68 -11.52
C GLN A 25 8.93 16.01 -11.35
N GLU A 26 8.28 16.49 -12.42
CA GLU A 26 7.31 17.57 -12.38
C GLU A 26 5.91 16.99 -12.30
N LEU A 27 5.16 17.33 -11.24
CA LEU A 27 3.77 16.95 -11.09
C LEU A 27 2.89 17.78 -12.02
N LEU A 28 2.13 17.11 -12.89
CA LEU A 28 1.25 17.77 -13.85
C LEU A 28 -0.22 17.76 -13.38
N LYS A 29 -0.66 16.65 -12.79
CA LYS A 29 -2.04 16.48 -12.29
C LYS A 29 -2.12 15.42 -11.20
N SER A 30 -3.07 15.54 -10.29
CA SER A 30 -3.44 14.50 -9.33
C SER A 30 -4.96 14.32 -9.28
N LEU A 31 -5.41 13.12 -8.95
CA LEU A 31 -6.80 12.89 -8.54
C LEU A 31 -7.06 13.56 -7.19
N PRO A 32 -8.31 13.95 -6.87
CA PRO A 32 -8.63 14.44 -5.53
C PRO A 32 -8.34 13.37 -4.49
N ALA A 33 -8.00 13.80 -3.27
CA ALA A 33 -8.07 12.94 -2.11
C ALA A 33 -9.54 12.63 -1.81
N PHE A 34 -9.85 11.35 -1.63
CA PHE A 34 -11.19 10.87 -1.34
C PHE A 34 -11.40 10.56 0.16
N TYR A 35 -10.36 10.65 0.99
CA TYR A 35 -10.43 10.48 2.44
C TYR A 35 -9.27 11.24 3.11
N ASP A 36 -9.41 11.54 4.40
CA ASP A 36 -8.36 12.19 5.20
C ASP A 36 -7.25 11.19 5.56
N ALA A 37 -6.08 11.38 4.96
CA ALA A 37 -4.91 10.58 5.23
C ALA A 37 -3.99 11.18 6.32
N ALA A 38 -4.36 12.31 6.94
CA ALA A 38 -3.56 12.94 7.96
C ALA A 38 -3.32 12.01 9.17
N GLY A 39 -2.05 11.85 9.53
CA GLY A 39 -1.63 10.96 10.63
C GLY A 39 -1.67 9.46 10.30
N LEU A 40 -2.04 9.07 9.08
CA LEU A 40 -1.86 7.70 8.60
C LEU A 40 -0.42 7.48 8.14
N GLN A 41 0.07 6.26 8.36
CA GLN A 41 1.36 5.79 7.89
C GLN A 41 1.21 4.45 7.18
N THR A 42 2.19 4.13 6.34
CA THR A 42 2.36 2.81 5.72
C THR A 42 3.68 2.22 6.18
N GLU A 43 3.65 0.98 6.66
CA GLU A 43 4.83 0.20 7.02
C GLU A 43 4.86 -1.07 6.19
N GLN A 44 6.03 -1.45 5.68
CA GLN A 44 6.26 -2.78 5.12
C GLN A 44 6.89 -3.67 6.18
N LEU A 45 6.27 -4.81 6.44
CA LEU A 45 6.65 -5.75 7.48
C LEU A 45 6.70 -7.17 6.90
N PHE A 46 7.25 -8.11 7.67
CA PHE A 46 7.37 -9.52 7.25
C PHE A 46 6.79 -10.45 8.31
N ALA A 47 5.82 -11.26 7.92
CA ALA A 47 5.31 -12.36 8.72
C ALA A 47 6.12 -13.63 8.45
N THR A 48 6.23 -14.52 9.44
CA THR A 48 6.87 -15.83 9.25
C THR A 48 5.80 -16.88 9.01
N SER A 49 5.80 -17.48 7.82
CA SER A 49 4.91 -18.58 7.43
C SER A 49 5.24 -19.87 8.19
N LYS A 50 4.34 -20.86 8.15
CA LYS A 50 4.50 -22.17 8.79
C LYS A 50 5.80 -22.89 8.42
N ASP A 51 6.27 -22.67 7.19
CA ASP A 51 7.50 -23.26 6.64
C ASP A 51 8.75 -22.37 6.80
N GLY A 52 8.64 -21.30 7.59
CA GLY A 52 9.74 -20.36 7.83
C GLY A 52 9.87 -19.26 6.76
N THR A 53 9.11 -19.32 5.66
CA THR A 53 9.15 -18.29 4.62
C THR A 53 8.76 -16.93 5.19
N LYS A 54 9.56 -15.88 4.91
CA LYS A 54 9.20 -14.49 5.22
C LYS A 54 8.25 -13.96 4.16
N VAL A 55 7.02 -13.67 4.55
CA VAL A 55 5.96 -13.17 3.68
C VAL A 55 5.80 -11.67 3.92
N PRO A 56 6.03 -10.80 2.91
CA PRO A 56 5.84 -9.38 3.07
C PRO A 56 4.36 -9.03 3.22
N TYR A 57 4.09 -7.95 3.94
CA TYR A 57 2.80 -7.31 3.95
C TYR A 57 2.96 -5.80 4.21
N PHE A 58 2.00 -5.02 3.72
CA PHE A 58 1.89 -3.61 4.05
C PHE A 58 0.82 -3.41 5.13
N LEU A 59 1.15 -2.64 6.16
CA LEU A 59 0.23 -2.16 7.19
C LEU A 59 -0.04 -0.68 6.96
N VAL A 60 -1.31 -0.31 6.83
CA VAL A 60 -1.77 1.08 6.78
C VAL A 60 -2.61 1.35 8.02
N CYS A 61 -2.16 2.28 8.84
CA CYS A 61 -2.82 2.60 10.12
C CYS A 61 -2.45 4.02 10.57
N ARG A 62 -3.08 4.51 11.64
CA ARG A 62 -2.63 5.73 12.29
C ARG A 62 -1.27 5.52 12.95
N ALA A 63 -0.42 6.55 12.94
CA ALA A 63 0.90 6.50 13.58
C ALA A 63 0.83 6.25 15.10
N ASP A 64 -0.27 6.67 15.74
CA ASP A 64 -0.54 6.51 17.18
C ASP A 64 -1.34 5.24 17.53
N MET A 65 -1.56 4.33 16.56
CA MET A 65 -2.35 3.11 16.76
C MET A 65 -1.76 2.21 17.88
N PRO A 66 -2.58 1.77 18.86
CA PRO A 66 -2.17 0.77 19.85
C PRO A 66 -1.67 -0.53 19.22
N ARG A 67 -0.59 -1.10 19.79
CA ARG A 67 0.03 -2.36 19.35
C ARG A 67 -0.27 -3.52 20.30
N ASP A 68 -1.47 -3.52 20.87
CA ASP A 68 -1.95 -4.49 21.85
C ASP A 68 -2.99 -5.48 21.29
N GLY A 69 -3.34 -5.34 20.00
CA GLY A 69 -4.33 -6.18 19.32
C GLY A 69 -5.77 -5.70 19.45
N SER A 70 -6.03 -4.54 20.08
CA SER A 70 -7.40 -4.03 20.22
C SER A 70 -7.95 -3.38 18.95
N THR A 71 -7.08 -2.97 18.01
CA THR A 71 -7.47 -2.23 16.80
C THR A 71 -8.15 -3.15 15.77
N PRO A 72 -9.41 -2.89 15.38
CA PRO A 72 -10.05 -3.60 14.28
C PRO A 72 -9.21 -3.53 13.01
N THR A 73 -8.96 -4.68 12.39
CA THR A 73 -8.04 -4.80 11.26
C THR A 73 -8.70 -5.52 10.10
N LEU A 74 -8.64 -4.90 8.91
CA LEU A 74 -9.07 -5.51 7.65
C LEU A 74 -7.84 -6.08 6.93
N LEU A 75 -7.78 -7.40 6.78
CA LEU A 75 -6.69 -8.09 6.07
C LEU A 75 -7.16 -8.51 4.67
N TYR A 76 -6.39 -8.11 3.66
CA TYR A 76 -6.59 -8.49 2.27
C TYR A 76 -5.36 -9.24 1.73
N GLY A 77 -5.61 -10.20 0.83
CA GLY A 77 -4.57 -10.92 0.09
C GLY A 77 -5.18 -11.60 -1.14
N TYR A 78 -4.34 -11.94 -2.11
CA TYR A 78 -4.75 -12.59 -3.36
C TYR A 78 -4.03 -13.92 -3.56
N GLY A 79 -2.74 -13.91 -3.91
CA GLY A 79 -1.91 -15.12 -3.90
C GLY A 79 -2.08 -16.07 -5.08
N GLY A 80 -2.03 -15.58 -6.31
CA GLY A 80 -2.14 -16.43 -7.49
C GLY A 80 -1.81 -15.72 -8.78
N PHE A 81 -1.70 -16.50 -9.85
CA PHE A 81 -1.63 -16.02 -11.24
C PHE A 81 -0.50 -15.00 -11.52
N GLU A 82 0.59 -15.06 -10.73
CA GLU A 82 1.71 -14.10 -10.81
C GLU A 82 1.29 -12.64 -10.60
N ILE A 83 0.11 -12.41 -10.00
CA ILE A 83 -0.36 -11.06 -9.70
C ILE A 83 0.36 -10.55 -8.46
N SER A 84 1.18 -9.51 -8.64
CA SER A 84 1.82 -8.77 -7.55
C SER A 84 0.87 -7.73 -6.96
N LEU A 85 0.66 -7.78 -5.64
CA LEU A 85 -0.09 -6.74 -4.95
C LEU A 85 0.85 -5.58 -4.53
N THR A 86 0.96 -4.56 -5.37
CA THR A 86 1.74 -3.35 -5.06
C THR A 86 0.91 -2.31 -4.29
N PRO A 87 1.55 -1.31 -3.65
CA PRO A 87 0.83 -0.17 -3.09
C PRO A 87 0.01 0.57 -4.16
N GLY A 88 -1.23 0.87 -3.83
CA GLY A 88 -2.15 1.63 -4.67
C GLY A 88 -3.15 2.40 -3.83
N TYR A 89 -3.69 3.50 -4.35
CA TYR A 89 -4.62 4.34 -3.60
C TYR A 89 -5.92 3.59 -3.27
N ILE A 90 -6.28 3.55 -1.98
CA ILE A 90 -7.37 2.71 -1.45
C ILE A 90 -8.56 3.56 -0.96
N ALA A 91 -9.22 4.30 -1.87
CA ALA A 91 -10.29 5.23 -1.52
C ALA A 91 -11.41 4.61 -0.67
N THR A 92 -11.91 3.43 -1.08
CA THR A 92 -13.03 2.75 -0.40
C THR A 92 -12.66 2.33 1.03
N GLN A 93 -11.46 1.79 1.22
CA GLN A 93 -10.95 1.40 2.53
C GLN A 93 -10.60 2.63 3.36
N GLY A 94 -10.11 3.70 2.73
CA GLY A 94 -9.86 4.99 3.36
C GLY A 94 -11.08 5.52 4.09
N ILE A 95 -12.17 5.75 3.34
CA ILE A 95 -13.45 6.26 3.85
C ILE A 95 -14.12 5.24 4.78
N GLY A 96 -14.20 3.98 4.37
CA GLY A 96 -14.99 2.96 5.06
C GLY A 96 -14.36 2.42 6.33
N TRP A 97 -13.03 2.54 6.47
CA TRP A 97 -12.24 1.85 7.46
C TRP A 97 -11.20 2.73 8.15
N LEU A 98 -10.25 3.33 7.40
CA LEU A 98 -9.10 4.02 7.98
C LEU A 98 -9.49 5.31 8.74
N GLU A 99 -10.46 6.08 8.24
CA GLU A 99 -10.96 7.28 8.93
C GLU A 99 -11.56 6.97 10.31
N LYS A 100 -11.96 5.72 10.55
CA LYS A 100 -12.46 5.25 11.86
C LYS A 100 -11.34 4.93 12.86
N GLY A 101 -10.08 5.14 12.47
CA GLY A 101 -8.90 4.80 13.27
C GLY A 101 -8.52 3.31 13.22
N TYR A 102 -9.08 2.56 12.28
CA TYR A 102 -8.81 1.13 12.10
C TYR A 102 -7.61 0.88 11.20
N ALA A 103 -7.12 -0.36 11.17
CA ALA A 103 -5.96 -0.76 10.38
C ALA A 103 -6.36 -1.54 9.13
N TYR A 104 -5.62 -1.32 8.03
CA TYR A 104 -5.71 -2.12 6.81
C TYR A 104 -4.38 -2.84 6.58
N VAL A 105 -4.44 -4.11 6.17
CA VAL A 105 -3.28 -4.92 5.82
C VAL A 105 -3.44 -5.50 4.43
N GLN A 106 -2.43 -5.36 3.58
CA GLN A 106 -2.30 -6.06 2.31
C GLN A 106 -1.16 -7.07 2.39
N ALA A 107 -1.47 -8.36 2.36
CA ALA A 107 -0.49 -9.44 2.43
C ALA A 107 -0.07 -9.93 1.03
N ASN A 108 1.24 -9.95 0.79
CA ASN A 108 1.87 -10.43 -0.44
C ASN A 108 2.14 -11.94 -0.32
N ILE A 109 1.07 -12.72 -0.23
CA ILE A 109 1.13 -14.18 -0.06
C ILE A 109 1.62 -14.87 -1.35
N ARG A 110 2.20 -16.07 -1.20
CA ARG A 110 2.71 -16.88 -2.33
C ARG A 110 1.64 -17.15 -3.39
N GLY A 111 2.10 -17.40 -4.62
CA GLY A 111 1.28 -17.54 -5.82
C GLY A 111 1.20 -16.23 -6.62
N GLY A 112 1.44 -15.09 -5.97
CA GLY A 112 1.68 -13.80 -6.62
C GLY A 112 3.07 -13.69 -7.26
N GLY A 113 3.28 -12.59 -7.98
CA GLY A 113 4.49 -12.33 -8.76
C GLY A 113 5.55 -11.49 -8.05
N GLU A 114 5.37 -11.19 -6.75
CA GLU A 114 6.21 -10.21 -6.03
C GLU A 114 7.70 -10.54 -6.04
N PHE A 115 8.04 -11.83 -6.11
CA PHE A 115 9.42 -12.31 -6.20
C PHE A 115 9.69 -13.12 -7.48
N GLY A 116 8.80 -13.02 -8.47
CA GLY A 116 8.88 -13.76 -9.74
C GLY A 116 8.78 -15.29 -9.60
N PRO A 117 8.78 -16.00 -10.73
CA PRO A 117 8.90 -17.46 -10.74
C PRO A 117 10.29 -17.89 -10.27
N LYS A 118 10.38 -19.12 -9.72
CA LYS A 118 11.65 -19.82 -9.49
C LYS A 118 12.00 -20.70 -10.67
#